data_AF-L2GMH1-F1
#
_entry.id   AF-L2GMH1-F1
#
_cell.length_a   1.000
_cell.length_b   1.000
_cell.length_c   1.000
_cell.angle_alpha   90.00
_cell.angle_beta   90.00
_cell.angle_gamma   90.00
#
_symmetry.space_group_name_H-M   'P 1'
#
loop_
_entity.id
_entity.type
_entity.pdbx_description
1 polymer ?
#
loop_
_entity_poly.entity_id
_entity_poly.type
_entity_poly.pdbx_seq_one_letter_code
_entity_poly.pdbx_strand_id
1 'polypeptide(L)'
;MHANAKDLYSNLFEYIHELVGDRVPALRLVNTLVKADVPLQTFVTAVKLYKMILNRINRVEMWGADSCGVNFRILKRRPFLDSNNFEILRNQYLIFLSCCVIASKYYRDVAFTNESWELVSETDKRSLNEAERVCLMALDYQVSEQGDGSVLESILKILNNSGILLNERNTGPIKRIKVLVRKVLCFS
;
A
#
# COMPACT_ATOMS: atom_id res chain seq x y z
N MET A 1 11.66 24.00 -15.60
CA MET A 1 12.46 22.87 -15.08
C MET A 1 11.64 21.61 -15.24
N HIS A 2 12.09 20.65 -16.05
CA HIS A 2 11.43 19.36 -16.19
C HIS A 2 11.88 18.47 -15.04
N ALA A 3 10.95 18.05 -14.18
CA ALA A 3 11.22 17.01 -13.19
C ALA A 3 11.69 15.75 -13.92
N ASN A 4 12.81 15.18 -13.49
CA ASN A 4 13.36 13.97 -14.07
C ASN A 4 12.55 12.76 -13.56
N ALA A 5 12.04 11.92 -14.46
CA ALA A 5 11.32 10.70 -14.08
C ALA A 5 12.16 9.80 -13.16
N LYS A 6 13.49 9.83 -13.30
CA LYS A 6 14.44 9.15 -12.43
C LYS A 6 14.37 9.61 -10.98
N ASP A 7 14.15 10.91 -10.74
CA ASP A 7 14.11 11.49 -9.39
C ASP A 7 12.80 11.11 -8.69
N LEU A 8 11.69 11.05 -9.44
CA LEU A 8 10.41 10.59 -8.90
C LEU A 8 10.42 9.10 -8.57
N TYR A 9 11.00 8.26 -9.43
CA TYR A 9 11.14 6.82 -9.15
C TYR A 9 11.99 6.60 -7.90
N SER A 10 13.13 7.30 -7.79
CA SER A 10 14.03 7.21 -6.64
C SER A 10 13.32 7.63 -5.36
N ASN A 11 12.57 8.74 -5.38
CA ASN A 11 11.86 9.21 -4.19
C ASN A 11 10.69 8.29 -3.79
N LEU A 12 9.97 7.70 -4.76
CA LEU A 12 8.93 6.72 -4.46
C LEU A 12 9.54 5.44 -3.87
N PHE A 13 10.67 5.00 -4.40
CA PHE A 13 11.41 3.86 -3.86
C PHE A 13 11.84 4.11 -2.43
N GLU A 14 12.49 5.23 -2.14
CA GLU A 14 12.94 5.55 -0.78
C GLU A 14 11.76 5.64 0.20
N TYR A 15 10.65 6.25 -0.21
CA TYR A 15 9.45 6.30 0.64
C TYR A 15 8.87 4.90 0.94
N ILE A 16 8.74 4.05 -0.08
CA ILE A 16 8.24 2.68 0.14
C ILE A 16 9.24 1.88 0.97
N HIS A 17 10.54 2.06 0.75
CA HIS A 17 11.60 1.44 1.53
C HIS A 17 11.55 1.84 3.01
N GLU A 18 11.35 3.12 3.32
CA GLU A 18 11.12 3.60 4.69
C GLU A 18 9.86 2.97 5.32
N LEU A 19 8.82 2.71 4.53
CA LEU A 19 7.59 2.10 5.02
C LEU A 19 7.72 0.59 5.28
N VAL A 20 8.36 -0.16 4.38
CA VAL A 20 8.42 -1.64 4.46
C VAL A 20 9.69 -2.17 5.11
N GLY A 21 10.72 -1.34 5.26
CA GLY A 21 11.99 -1.65 5.94
C GLY A 21 12.98 -2.53 5.16
N ASP A 22 12.59 -3.06 4.00
CA ASP A 22 13.45 -3.91 3.17
C ASP A 22 13.44 -3.46 1.70
N ARG A 23 14.65 -3.34 1.12
CA ARG A 23 14.88 -2.88 -0.25
C ARG A 23 14.26 -3.80 -1.30
N VAL A 24 14.28 -5.11 -1.09
CA VAL A 24 13.79 -6.07 -2.12
C VAL A 24 12.27 -5.99 -2.25
N PRO A 25 11.48 -6.11 -1.16
CA PRO A 25 10.05 -5.78 -1.14
C PRO A 25 9.73 -4.40 -1.72
N ALA A 26 10.48 -3.37 -1.33
CA ALA A 26 10.24 -2.01 -1.79
C ALA A 26 10.40 -1.88 -3.31
N LEU A 27 11.49 -2.40 -3.87
CA LEU A 27 11.75 -2.37 -5.30
C LEU A 27 10.65 -3.12 -6.08
N ARG A 28 10.26 -4.30 -5.58
CA ARG A 28 9.19 -5.10 -6.19
C ARG A 28 7.86 -4.35 -6.16
N LEU A 29 7.51 -3.70 -5.04
CA LEU A 29 6.30 -2.88 -4.92
C LEU A 29 6.31 -1.72 -5.91
N VAL A 30 7.39 -0.94 -5.99
CA VAL A 30 7.50 0.17 -6.96
C VAL A 30 7.24 -0.34 -8.38
N ASN A 31 7.91 -1.42 -8.78
CA ASN A 31 7.72 -2.02 -10.10
C ASN A 31 6.26 -2.44 -10.35
N THR A 32 5.63 -3.09 -9.37
CA THR A 32 4.22 -3.50 -9.46
C THR A 32 3.29 -2.29 -9.56
N LEU A 33 3.48 -1.25 -8.76
CA LEU A 33 2.66 -0.04 -8.76
C LEU A 33 2.75 0.71 -10.10
N VAL A 34 3.95 0.76 -10.67
CA VAL A 34 4.21 1.35 -11.99
C VAL A 34 3.53 0.53 -13.09
N LYS A 35 3.72 -0.80 -13.12
CA LYS A 35 3.06 -1.71 -14.08
C LYS A 35 1.54 -1.64 -14.00
N ALA A 36 0.99 -1.49 -12.79
CA ALA A 36 -0.46 -1.46 -12.55
C ALA A 36 -1.09 -0.06 -12.73
N ASP A 37 -0.32 0.97 -13.09
CA ASP A 37 -0.81 2.35 -13.25
C ASP A 37 -1.66 2.80 -12.04
N VAL A 38 -1.14 2.56 -10.82
CA VAL A 38 -1.92 2.78 -9.59
C VAL A 38 -2.20 4.27 -9.39
N PRO A 39 -3.47 4.69 -9.30
CA PRO A 39 -3.80 6.09 -9.04
C PRO A 39 -3.31 6.54 -7.67
N LEU A 40 -2.93 7.82 -7.53
CA LEU A 40 -2.43 8.35 -6.26
C LEU A 40 -3.39 8.13 -5.09
N GLN A 41 -4.71 8.32 -5.30
CA GLN A 41 -5.70 8.11 -4.25
C GLN A 41 -5.72 6.66 -3.76
N THR A 42 -5.54 5.71 -4.68
CA THR A 42 -5.40 4.29 -4.36
C THR A 42 -4.12 4.04 -3.56
N PHE A 43 -3.00 4.63 -3.98
CA PHE A 43 -1.72 4.52 -3.27
C PHE A 43 -1.80 5.12 -1.84
N VAL A 44 -2.30 6.35 -1.70
CA VAL A 44 -2.50 7.03 -0.40
C VAL A 44 -3.34 6.17 0.53
N THR A 45 -4.44 5.60 0.02
CA THR A 45 -5.29 4.71 0.80
C THR A 45 -4.55 3.43 1.18
N ALA A 46 -3.84 2.80 0.24
CA ALA A 46 -3.08 1.60 0.51
C ALA A 46 -2.04 1.82 1.62
N VAL A 47 -1.32 2.95 1.61
CA VAL A 47 -0.38 3.34 2.67
C VAL A 47 -1.10 3.47 4.01
N LYS A 48 -2.28 4.10 4.04
CA LYS A 48 -3.08 4.23 5.28
C LYS A 48 -3.49 2.86 5.82
N LEU A 49 -4.07 2.00 4.98
CA LEU A 49 -4.49 0.65 5.35
C LEU A 49 -3.29 -0.17 5.87
N TYR A 50 -2.15 -0.07 5.19
CA TYR A 50 -0.91 -0.73 5.58
C TYR A 50 -0.46 -0.28 6.98
N LYS A 51 -0.41 1.03 7.26
CA LYS A 51 -0.07 1.56 8.59
C LYS A 51 -1.07 1.11 9.66
N MET A 52 -2.36 1.06 9.36
CA MET A 52 -3.38 0.55 10.28
C MET A 52 -3.14 -0.93 10.62
N ILE A 53 -2.81 -1.75 9.63
CA ILE A 53 -2.48 -3.16 9.83
C ILE A 53 -1.21 -3.31 10.67
N LEU A 54 -0.13 -2.59 10.34
CA LEU A 54 1.11 -2.62 11.13
C LEU A 54 0.87 -2.23 12.59
N ASN A 55 0.11 -1.16 12.83
CA ASN A 55 -0.25 -0.75 14.18
C ASN A 55 -1.01 -1.84 14.95
N ARG A 56 -1.85 -2.62 14.26
CA ARG A 56 -2.57 -3.75 14.87
C ARG A 56 -1.65 -4.95 15.12
N ILE A 57 -0.73 -5.27 14.20
CA ILE A 57 0.29 -6.32 14.40
C ILE A 57 1.18 -5.98 15.58
N ASN A 58 1.74 -4.78 15.63
CA ASN A 58 2.64 -4.34 16.71
C ASN A 58 1.96 -4.40 18.08
N ARG A 59 0.67 -4.03 18.17
CA ARG A 59 -0.11 -4.18 19.40
C ARG A 59 -0.23 -5.65 19.80
N VAL A 60 -0.38 -6.58 18.87
CA VAL A 60 -0.47 -8.01 19.19
C VAL A 60 0.89 -8.55 19.66
N GLU A 61 1.98 -8.20 18.98
CA GLU A 61 3.33 -8.66 19.32
C GLU A 61 3.77 -8.17 20.71
N MET A 62 3.50 -6.89 21.04
CA MET A 62 3.78 -6.35 22.38
C MET A 62 3.04 -7.13 23.48
N TRP A 63 1.79 -7.52 23.24
CA TRP A 63 1.02 -8.28 24.22
C TRP A 63 1.57 -9.70 24.39
N GLY A 64 2.08 -10.32 23.32
CA GLY A 64 2.73 -11.63 23.38
C GLY A 64 4.10 -11.63 24.08
N ALA A 65 4.84 -10.53 23.98
CA ALA A 65 6.15 -10.37 24.62
C ALA A 65 6.07 -10.08 26.12
N ASP A 66 5.09 -9.29 26.56
CA ASP A 66 4.92 -8.94 27.98
C ASP A 66 4.19 -10.01 28.79
N SER A 67 3.57 -10.98 28.12
CA SER A 67 2.84 -12.07 28.78
C SER A 67 3.54 -13.42 28.62
N CYS A 68 4.67 -13.56 29.32
CA CYS A 68 5.16 -14.86 29.80
C CYS A 68 4.07 -15.53 30.68
N GLY A 69 3.06 -16.14 30.06
CA GLY A 69 2.06 -16.97 30.73
C GLY A 69 0.58 -16.58 30.55
N VAL A 70 0.23 -15.45 29.90
CA VAL A 70 -1.18 -15.05 29.76
C VAL A 70 -1.79 -15.54 28.45
N ASN A 71 -2.20 -16.80 28.49
CA ASN A 71 -3.32 -17.38 27.77
C ASN A 71 -3.42 -17.15 26.24
N PHE A 72 -3.01 -18.18 25.49
CA PHE A 72 -3.50 -18.55 24.16
C PHE A 72 -5.03 -18.40 23.95
N ARG A 73 -5.82 -18.31 25.03
CA ARG A 73 -7.28 -18.07 24.99
C ARG A 73 -7.68 -16.66 24.55
N ILE A 74 -6.82 -15.64 24.66
CA ILE A 74 -7.15 -14.28 24.17
C ILE A 74 -6.96 -14.20 22.65
N LEU A 75 -5.95 -14.89 22.10
CA LEU A 75 -5.78 -15.04 20.64
C LEU A 75 -6.98 -15.74 19.98
N LYS A 76 -7.65 -16.68 20.67
CA LYS A 76 -8.91 -17.28 20.20
C LYS A 76 -10.05 -16.28 19.95
N ARG A 77 -9.99 -15.05 20.47
CA ARG A 77 -10.99 -14.01 20.21
C ARG A 77 -10.71 -13.19 18.94
N ARG A 78 -9.59 -13.41 18.26
CA ARG A 78 -9.23 -12.72 17.00
C ARG A 78 -8.91 -13.76 15.92
N PRO A 79 -9.89 -14.13 15.07
CA PRO A 79 -9.73 -15.21 14.10
C PRO A 79 -8.64 -14.95 13.05
N PHE A 80 -8.14 -13.71 12.91
CA PHE A 80 -7.08 -13.39 11.96
C PHE A 80 -5.67 -13.75 12.44
N LEU A 81 -5.48 -14.17 13.70
CA LEU A 81 -4.17 -14.50 14.29
C LEU A 81 -3.91 -16.02 14.39
N ASP A 82 -4.48 -16.83 13.51
CA ASP A 82 -4.00 -18.20 13.36
C ASP A 82 -2.55 -18.23 12.81
N SER A 83 -1.87 -19.36 12.96
CA SER A 83 -0.45 -19.51 12.59
C SER A 83 -0.18 -19.19 11.11
N ASN A 84 -1.11 -19.53 10.23
CA ASN A 84 -0.95 -19.36 8.79
C ASN A 84 -1.13 -17.89 8.39
N ASN A 85 -2.11 -17.21 8.97
CA ASN A 85 -2.31 -15.78 8.76
C ASN A 85 -1.13 -14.97 9.32
N PHE A 86 -0.49 -15.43 10.40
CA PHE A 86 0.68 -14.74 10.95
C PHE A 86 1.86 -14.75 9.98
N GLU A 87 2.11 -15.83 9.25
CA GLU A 87 3.15 -15.88 8.20
C GLU A 87 2.88 -14.85 7.10
N ILE A 88 1.63 -14.70 6.68
CA ILE A 88 1.21 -13.67 5.72
C ILE A 88 1.45 -12.26 6.28
N LEU A 89 1.12 -12.03 7.55
CA LEU A 89 1.30 -10.73 8.23
C LEU A 89 2.77 -10.39 8.51
N ARG A 90 3.71 -11.32 8.33
CA ARG A 90 5.15 -11.03 8.35
C ARG A 90 5.70 -10.65 6.97
N ASN A 91 4.96 -10.93 5.91
CA ASN A 91 5.37 -10.62 4.55
C ASN A 91 4.96 -9.19 4.17
N GLN A 92 5.85 -8.22 4.41
CA GLN A 92 5.59 -6.79 4.18
C GLN A 92 5.20 -6.47 2.73
N TYR A 93 5.83 -7.14 1.76
CA TYR A 93 5.47 -7.03 0.35
C TYR A 93 4.00 -7.39 0.12
N LEU A 94 3.58 -8.55 0.62
CA LEU A 94 2.27 -9.12 0.36
C LEU A 94 1.16 -8.34 1.07
N ILE A 95 1.41 -7.82 2.27
CA ILE A 95 0.46 -6.96 2.99
C ILE A 95 0.26 -5.64 2.25
N PHE A 96 1.35 -4.97 1.86
CA PHE A 96 1.26 -3.69 1.16
C PHE A 96 0.57 -3.87 -0.20
N LEU A 97 0.91 -4.92 -0.94
CA LEU A 97 0.26 -5.26 -2.20
C LEU A 97 -1.24 -5.51 -2.00
N SER A 98 -1.62 -6.26 -0.96
CA SER A 98 -3.02 -6.50 -0.62
C SER A 98 -3.77 -5.22 -0.27
N CYS A 99 -3.12 -4.27 0.41
CA CYS A 99 -3.68 -2.94 0.65
C CYS A 99 -3.93 -2.18 -0.66
N CYS A 100 -3.07 -2.34 -1.67
CA CYS A 100 -3.27 -1.77 -3.01
C CYS A 100 -4.45 -2.41 -3.74
N VAL A 101 -4.60 -3.74 -3.64
CA VAL A 101 -5.74 -4.48 -4.20
C VAL A 101 -7.05 -3.98 -3.56
N ILE A 102 -7.12 -3.95 -2.22
CA ILE A 102 -8.29 -3.50 -1.46
C ILE A 102 -8.64 -2.05 -1.81
N ALA A 103 -7.65 -1.15 -1.80
CA ALA A 103 -7.85 0.25 -2.15
C ALA A 103 -8.34 0.41 -3.60
N SER A 104 -7.85 -0.41 -4.52
CA SER A 104 -8.28 -0.38 -5.93
C SER A 104 -9.74 -0.80 -6.07
N LYS A 105 -10.17 -1.83 -5.36
CA LYS A 105 -11.57 -2.30 -5.33
C LYS A 105 -12.51 -1.29 -4.68
N TYR A 106 -12.01 -0.51 -3.72
CA TYR A 106 -12.82 0.48 -3.02
C TYR A 106 -13.04 1.77 -3.82
N TYR A 107 -12.03 2.24 -4.56
CA TYR A 107 -12.07 3.56 -5.23
C TYR A 107 -12.32 3.51 -6.74
N ARG A 108 -12.25 2.34 -7.38
CA ARG A 108 -12.43 2.23 -8.83
C ARG A 108 -13.73 1.53 -9.15
N ASP A 109 -14.54 2.17 -9.99
CA ASP A 109 -15.73 1.53 -10.59
C ASP A 109 -15.33 0.28 -11.40
N VAL A 110 -14.15 0.33 -12.02
CA VAL A 110 -13.50 -0.80 -12.70
C VAL A 110 -12.18 -1.07 -12.01
N ALA A 111 -12.22 -2.00 -11.06
CA ALA A 111 -11.04 -2.49 -10.36
C ALA A 111 -10.43 -3.69 -11.08
N PHE A 112 -9.11 -3.84 -10.97
CA PHE A 112 -8.42 -5.03 -11.43
C PHE A 112 -8.87 -6.25 -10.62
N THR A 113 -9.09 -7.36 -11.33
CA THR A 113 -9.30 -8.66 -10.70
C THR A 113 -7.99 -9.16 -10.09
N ASN A 114 -8.06 -10.13 -9.17
CA ASN A 114 -6.85 -10.70 -8.60
C ASN A 114 -6.02 -11.47 -9.66
N GLU A 115 -6.65 -11.90 -10.77
CA GLU A 115 -5.95 -12.43 -11.95
C GLU A 115 -5.14 -11.35 -12.67
N SER A 116 -5.68 -10.13 -12.81
CA SER A 116 -4.90 -9.01 -13.35
C SER A 116 -3.74 -8.62 -12.43
N TRP A 117 -3.95 -8.66 -11.11
CA TRP A 117 -2.89 -8.40 -10.13
C TRP A 117 -1.79 -9.45 -10.14
N GLU A 118 -2.12 -10.72 -10.35
CA GLU A 118 -1.15 -11.81 -10.48
C GLU A 118 -0.16 -11.54 -11.62
N LEU A 119 -0.66 -11.09 -12.77
CA LEU A 119 0.17 -10.78 -13.94
C LEU A 119 1.17 -9.63 -13.70
N VAL A 120 0.76 -8.58 -12.96
CA VAL A 120 1.62 -7.40 -12.72
C VAL A 120 2.53 -7.52 -11.50
N SER A 121 2.14 -8.34 -10.53
CA SER A 121 2.87 -8.52 -9.26
C SER A 121 3.75 -9.74 -9.23
N GLU A 122 3.57 -10.69 -10.17
CA GLU A 122 4.23 -11.99 -10.16
C GLU A 122 3.97 -12.74 -8.83
N THR A 123 2.79 -12.51 -8.25
CA THR A 123 2.31 -13.18 -7.03
C THR A 123 1.09 -13.99 -7.41
N ASP A 124 1.08 -15.27 -7.04
CA ASP A 124 -0.01 -16.14 -7.44
C ASP A 124 -1.36 -15.67 -6.87
N LYS A 125 -2.43 -15.89 -7.63
CA LYS A 125 -3.77 -15.45 -7.26
C LYS A 125 -4.23 -15.99 -5.90
N ARG A 126 -3.81 -17.19 -5.52
CA ARG A 126 -4.22 -17.80 -4.25
C ARG A 126 -3.61 -17.04 -3.08
N SER A 127 -2.32 -16.75 -3.12
CA SER A 127 -1.64 -15.92 -2.13
C SER A 127 -2.23 -14.51 -2.06
N LEU A 128 -2.57 -13.91 -3.20
CA LEU A 128 -3.25 -12.61 -3.22
C LEU A 128 -4.62 -12.66 -2.54
N ASN A 129 -5.46 -13.65 -2.86
CA ASN A 129 -6.77 -13.83 -2.24
C ASN A 129 -6.64 -14.04 -0.73
N GLU A 130 -5.68 -14.85 -0.30
CA GLU A 130 -5.48 -15.15 1.11
C GLU A 130 -4.99 -13.94 1.88
N ALA A 131 -4.01 -13.22 1.33
CA ALA A 131 -3.50 -12.01 1.94
C ALA A 131 -4.52 -10.87 1.97
N GLU A 132 -5.33 -10.72 0.93
CA GLU A 132 -6.47 -9.79 0.92
C GLU A 132 -7.45 -10.14 2.05
N ARG A 133 -7.84 -11.41 2.19
CA ARG A 133 -8.72 -11.87 3.27
C ARG A 133 -8.12 -11.55 4.64
N VAL A 134 -6.84 -11.88 4.84
CA VAL A 134 -6.14 -11.63 6.11
C VAL A 134 -6.06 -10.13 6.42
N CYS A 135 -5.74 -9.30 5.43
CA CYS A 135 -5.71 -7.84 5.60
C CYS A 135 -7.10 -7.28 5.95
N LEU A 136 -8.16 -7.74 5.28
CA LEU A 136 -9.53 -7.32 5.59
C LEU A 136 -9.94 -7.72 7.00
N MET A 137 -9.64 -8.94 7.42
CA MET A 137 -9.88 -9.37 8.80
C MET A 137 -9.04 -8.56 9.80
N ALA A 138 -7.78 -8.28 9.48
CA ALA A 138 -6.93 -7.44 10.29
C ALA A 138 -7.46 -6.01 10.38
N LEU A 139 -8.20 -5.51 9.41
CA LEU A 139 -8.86 -4.19 9.41
C LEU A 139 -10.27 -4.21 10.02
N ASP A 140 -10.78 -5.35 10.50
CA ASP A 140 -12.19 -5.57 10.83
C ASP A 140 -13.15 -5.09 9.70
N TYR A 141 -12.72 -5.26 8.44
CA TYR A 141 -13.43 -4.80 7.25
C TYR A 141 -13.70 -3.28 7.21
N GLN A 142 -13.03 -2.48 8.05
CA GLN A 142 -13.11 -1.02 8.06
C GLN A 142 -12.17 -0.44 7.00
N VAL A 143 -12.64 -0.42 5.76
CA VAL A 143 -11.89 0.14 4.59
C VAL A 143 -12.33 1.59 4.30
N SER A 144 -13.44 2.05 4.88
CA SER A 144 -14.18 3.24 4.46
C SER A 144 -13.65 4.58 4.94
N GLU A 145 -12.53 4.63 5.65
CA GLU A 145 -11.99 5.92 6.07
C GLU A 145 -11.25 6.59 4.92
N GLN A 146 -11.84 7.65 4.37
CA GLN A 146 -11.20 8.51 3.37
C GLN A 146 -9.79 8.93 3.81
N GLY A 147 -8.91 9.09 2.81
CA GLY A 147 -7.47 9.25 2.98
C GLY A 147 -7.08 10.20 4.12
N ASP A 148 -6.09 9.79 4.90
CA ASP A 148 -5.52 10.61 5.95
C ASP A 148 -4.78 11.80 5.31
N GLY A 149 -5.20 13.03 5.64
CA GLY A 149 -4.61 14.26 5.13
C GLY A 149 -3.10 14.32 5.34
N SER A 150 -2.59 13.72 6.42
CA SER A 150 -1.15 13.66 6.71
C SER A 150 -0.37 12.76 5.74
N VAL A 151 -0.99 11.67 5.25
CA VAL A 151 -0.40 10.79 4.22
C VAL A 151 -0.35 11.51 2.88
N LEU A 152 -1.42 12.23 2.55
CA LEU A 152 -1.46 13.05 1.34
C LEU A 152 -0.40 14.16 1.40
N GLU A 153 -0.25 14.87 2.51
CA GLU A 153 0.79 15.89 2.70
C GLU A 153 2.20 15.33 2.58
N SER A 154 2.47 14.16 3.16
CA SER A 154 3.76 13.47 3.04
C SER A 154 4.10 13.16 1.58
N ILE A 155 3.11 12.70 0.82
CA ILE A 155 3.28 12.39 -0.61
C ILE A 155 3.40 13.68 -1.44
N LEU A 156 2.64 14.73 -1.14
CA LEU A 156 2.77 16.02 -1.81
C LEU A 156 4.15 16.64 -1.57
N LYS A 157 4.72 16.47 -0.37
CA LYS A 157 6.10 16.88 -0.07
C LYS A 157 7.12 16.14 -0.94
N ILE A 158 6.95 14.84 -1.13
CA ILE A 158 7.79 14.04 -2.05
C ILE A 158 7.71 14.58 -3.47
N LEU A 159 6.50 14.87 -3.96
CA LEU A 159 6.27 15.41 -5.31
C LEU A 159 6.91 16.79 -5.49
N ASN A 160 6.78 17.67 -4.48
CA ASN A 160 7.39 19.00 -4.49
C ASN A 160 8.92 18.91 -4.48
N ASN A 161 9.50 17.99 -3.70
CA ASN A 161 10.94 17.77 -3.63
C ASN A 161 11.53 17.24 -4.96
N SER A 162 10.73 16.53 -5.77
CA SER A 162 11.12 16.11 -7.12
C SER A 162 11.09 17.23 -8.17
N GLY A 163 10.85 18.49 -7.77
CA GLY A 163 10.75 19.62 -8.70
C GLY A 163 9.48 19.60 -9.56
N ILE A 164 8.50 18.77 -9.21
CA ILE A 164 7.17 18.77 -9.84
C ILE A 164 6.37 19.93 -9.23
N LEU A 165 6.55 21.13 -9.79
CA LEU A 165 5.71 22.28 -9.43
C LEU A 165 4.27 22.01 -9.89
N LEU A 166 3.38 21.77 -8.92
CA LEU A 166 1.94 21.78 -9.14
C LEU A 166 1.50 23.22 -9.42
N ASN A 167 1.60 23.67 -10.68
CA ASN A 167 1.05 24.98 -11.05
C ASN A 167 -0.46 24.99 -10.75
N GLU A 168 -0.86 25.79 -9.76
CA GLU A 168 -2.20 25.82 -9.17
C GLU A 168 -3.30 26.28 -10.14
N ARG A 169 -2.91 26.83 -11.31
CA ARG A 169 -3.83 27.43 -12.26
C ARG A 169 -4.43 26.35 -13.19
N ASN A 170 -5.71 26.03 -12.94
CA ASN A 170 -6.72 25.57 -13.91
C ASN A 170 -7.01 24.08 -14.15
N THR A 171 -6.61 23.13 -13.31
CA THR A 171 -7.18 21.76 -13.39
C THR A 171 -7.44 21.15 -12.02
N GLY A 172 -8.55 20.46 -11.79
CA GLY A 172 -8.85 19.84 -10.48
C GLY A 172 -7.87 18.71 -10.10
N PRO A 173 -7.79 18.31 -8.82
CA PRO A 173 -6.79 17.37 -8.29
C PRO A 173 -6.66 16.06 -9.10
N ILE A 174 -7.78 15.55 -9.60
CA ILE A 174 -7.89 14.29 -10.34
C ILE A 174 -7.26 14.37 -11.75
N LYS A 175 -7.32 15.53 -12.42
CA LYS A 175 -6.65 15.74 -13.72
C LYS A 175 -5.13 15.92 -13.57
N ARG A 176 -4.65 16.40 -12.42
CA ARG A 176 -3.23 16.67 -12.13
C ARG A 176 -2.39 15.39 -12.03
N ILE A 177 -2.99 14.30 -11.56
CA ILE A 177 -2.28 13.03 -11.31
C ILE A 177 -2.28 12.11 -12.53
N LYS A 178 -3.33 12.12 -13.36
CA LYS A 178 -3.32 11.42 -14.66
C LYS A 178 -2.17 11.87 -15.56
N VAL A 179 -1.77 13.14 -15.48
CA VAL A 179 -0.60 13.68 -16.18
C VAL A 179 0.71 13.23 -15.53
N LEU A 180 0.74 13.06 -14.22
CA LEU A 180 1.90 12.65 -13.44
C LEU A 180 2.27 11.19 -13.71
N VAL A 181 1.27 10.31 -13.71
CA VAL A 181 1.48 8.89 -14.03
C VAL A 181 1.72 8.69 -15.54
N ARG A 182 0.98 9.37 -16.44
CA ARG A 182 1.30 9.34 -17.89
C ARG A 182 2.68 9.88 -18.25
N LYS A 183 3.20 10.92 -17.57
CA LYS A 183 4.55 11.44 -17.84
C LYS A 183 5.67 10.50 -17.37
N VAL A 184 5.39 9.65 -16.38
CA VAL A 184 6.27 8.55 -15.96
C VAL A 184 6.12 7.34 -16.90
N LEU A 185 4.92 7.09 -17.44
CA LEU A 185 4.58 5.87 -18.18
C LEU A 185 4.60 5.97 -19.72
N CYS A 186 4.68 7.16 -20.32
CA CYS A 186 4.71 7.32 -21.78
C CYS A 186 6.11 7.56 -22.38
N PHE A 187 7.18 7.37 -21.61
CA PHE A 187 8.55 7.25 -22.12
C PHE A 187 9.04 5.81 -21.90
N SER A 188 8.49 4.89 -22.70
CA SER A 188 9.05 3.58 -23.02
C SER A 188 8.99 3.44 -24.53
#